data_AF-A0A926CTM5-F1
#
_entry.id   AF-A0A926CTM5-F1
#
_cell.length_a   1.000
_cell.length_b   1.000
_cell.length_c   1.000
_cell.angle_alpha   90.00
_cell.angle_beta   90.00
_cell.angle_gamma   90.00
#
_symmetry.space_group_name_H-M   'P 1'
#
loop_
_entity.id
_entity.type
_entity.pdbx_description
1 polymer ?
#
loop_
_entity_poly.entity_id
_entity_poly.type
_entity_poly.pdbx_seq_one_letter_code
_entity_poly.pdbx_strand_id
1 'polypeptide(L)'
;VFVYGWQQDTLQDIVFERVRVELNKWTPIPAGRQDLRPFEGGEAMPDYPTSGFLLRNAKGVTLRDCEVVWGENRPDEYHHALEAINVEFLNLENFKGEAAHPERYPAVWEHGLDQSKT
;
A
#
# COMPACT_ATOMS: atom_id res chain seq x y z
N VAL A 1 -3.79 4.55 -2.77
CA VAL A 1 -4.31 4.82 -1.40
C VAL A 1 -3.19 4.49 -0.42
N PHE A 2 -2.89 5.40 0.51
CA PHE A 2 -1.84 5.20 1.50
C PHE A 2 -2.42 5.36 2.90
N VAL A 3 -2.29 4.31 3.71
CA VAL A 3 -2.71 4.27 5.12
C VAL A 3 -1.48 3.96 5.96
N TYR A 4 -1.16 4.85 6.88
CA TYR A 4 0.06 4.75 7.69
C TYR A 4 -0.26 5.06 9.14
N GLY A 5 -0.25 4.03 9.98
CA GLY A 5 -0.28 4.14 11.43
C GLY A 5 1.12 4.08 12.04
N TRP A 6 1.21 4.38 13.33
CA TRP A 6 2.44 4.18 14.10
C TRP A 6 2.36 2.86 14.88
N GLN A 7 3.50 2.23 15.18
CA GLN A 7 3.47 0.96 15.93
C GLN A 7 2.83 1.12 17.32
N GLN A 8 2.98 2.30 17.94
CA GLN A 8 2.42 2.57 19.27
C GLN A 8 0.94 2.99 19.23
N ASP A 9 0.42 3.38 18.07
CA ASP A 9 -0.97 3.79 17.89
C ASP A 9 -1.45 3.34 16.51
N THR A 10 -2.09 2.17 16.52
CA THR A 10 -2.45 1.43 15.32
C THR A 10 -3.79 1.94 14.80
N LEU A 11 -3.83 2.35 13.54
CA LEU A 11 -5.10 2.72 12.89
C LEU A 11 -6.02 1.51 12.86
N GLN A 12 -7.28 1.66 13.28
CA GLN A 12 -8.19 0.52 13.43
C GLN A 12 -9.55 0.74 12.80
N ASP A 13 -10.19 -0.39 12.44
CA ASP A 13 -11.60 -0.48 12.02
C ASP A 13 -11.91 0.38 10.78
N ILE A 14 -11.04 0.31 9.76
CA ILE A 14 -11.16 1.07 8.52
C ILE A 14 -11.85 0.23 7.44
N VAL A 15 -12.84 0.81 6.76
CA VAL A 15 -13.47 0.21 5.58
C VAL A 15 -13.26 1.09 4.36
N PHE A 16 -12.69 0.53 3.31
CA PHE A 16 -12.77 1.06 1.95
C PHE A 16 -13.81 0.24 1.19
N GLU A 17 -14.77 0.92 0.57
CA GLU A 17 -15.86 0.28 -0.16
C GLU A 17 -16.06 0.93 -1.53
N ARG A 18 -16.11 0.12 -2.60
CA ARG A 18 -16.33 0.57 -3.99
C ARG A 18 -15.32 1.62 -4.45
N VAL A 19 -14.04 1.40 -4.12
CA VAL A 19 -12.94 2.28 -4.52
C VAL A 19 -12.20 1.70 -5.72
N ARG A 20 -12.19 2.43 -6.84
CA ARG A 20 -11.30 2.18 -7.99
C ARG A 20 -10.09 3.10 -7.91
N VAL A 21 -8.89 2.51 -7.86
CA VAL A 21 -7.62 3.24 -7.95
C VAL A 21 -7.05 3.02 -9.34
N GLU A 22 -6.93 4.09 -10.12
CA GLU A 22 -6.31 4.05 -11.45
C GLU A 22 -5.04 4.90 -11.47
N LEU A 23 -3.93 4.30 -11.91
CA LEU A 23 -2.60 4.91 -11.88
C LEU A 23 -1.95 4.83 -13.27
N ASN A 24 -1.74 5.99 -13.89
CA ASN A 24 -1.03 6.12 -15.17
C ASN A 24 -0.08 7.33 -15.08
N LYS A 25 1.24 7.10 -15.10
CA LYS A 25 2.22 8.15 -14.82
C LYS A 25 2.48 9.03 -16.03
N TRP A 26 2.31 10.35 -15.88
CA TRP A 26 2.50 11.31 -16.99
C TRP A 26 3.69 12.27 -16.84
N THR A 27 4.35 12.32 -15.68
CA THR A 27 5.48 13.23 -15.45
C THR A 27 6.80 12.47 -15.42
N PRO A 28 7.94 13.10 -15.73
CA PRO A 28 9.26 12.47 -15.68
C PRO A 28 9.84 12.37 -14.26
N ILE A 29 9.19 12.98 -13.25
CA ILE A 29 9.66 12.92 -11.86
C ILE A 29 9.50 11.47 -11.34
N PRO A 30 10.53 10.87 -10.72
CA PRO A 30 10.43 9.52 -10.17
C PRO A 30 9.24 9.36 -9.22
N ALA A 31 8.59 8.20 -9.28
CA ALA A 31 7.54 7.82 -8.33
C ALA A 31 8.16 7.11 -7.11
N GLY A 32 7.33 6.48 -6.29
CA GLY A 32 7.83 5.62 -5.22
C GLY A 32 8.36 6.36 -3.99
N ARG A 33 7.86 7.56 -3.70
CA ARG A 33 8.20 8.33 -2.49
C ARG A 33 6.94 8.83 -1.79
N GLN A 34 6.93 8.78 -0.47
CA GLN A 34 5.81 9.29 0.33
C GLN A 34 6.28 10.45 1.22
N ASP A 35 5.55 11.55 1.24
CA ASP A 35 5.83 12.64 2.18
C ASP A 35 5.22 12.29 3.54
N LEU A 36 6.08 12.01 4.52
CA LEU A 36 5.65 11.68 5.87
C LEU A 36 5.63 12.90 6.79
N ARG A 37 6.02 14.10 6.31
CA ARG A 37 6.14 15.27 7.19
C ARG A 37 4.78 15.76 7.69
N PRO A 38 4.70 16.26 8.95
CA PRO A 38 5.79 16.43 9.92
C PRO A 38 6.10 15.10 10.64
N PHE A 39 7.28 14.52 10.35
CA PHE A 39 7.73 13.26 10.91
C PHE A 39 9.10 13.45 11.51
N GLU A 40 9.22 13.25 12.82
CA GLU A 40 10.45 13.45 13.58
C GLU A 40 11.24 12.14 13.79
N GLY A 41 10.66 11.00 13.40
CA GLY A 41 11.19 9.66 13.71
C GLY A 41 12.11 9.03 12.65
N GLY A 42 12.50 9.76 11.60
CA GLY A 42 13.30 9.20 10.50
C GLY A 42 13.33 10.06 9.24
N GLU A 43 13.48 9.42 8.07
CA GLU A 43 13.50 10.11 6.79
C GLU A 43 12.15 10.75 6.47
N ALA A 44 12.16 12.02 6.08
CA ALA A 44 10.96 12.79 5.76
C ALA A 44 10.21 12.30 4.51
N MET A 45 10.95 11.73 3.55
CA MET A 45 10.41 11.32 2.26
C MET A 45 11.06 10.00 1.79
N PRO A 46 10.82 8.89 2.52
CA PRO A 46 11.43 7.60 2.24
C PRO A 46 10.95 7.03 0.90
N ASP A 47 11.77 6.15 0.36
CA ASP A 47 11.39 5.35 -0.80
C ASP A 47 10.36 4.30 -0.37
N TYR A 48 9.16 4.42 -0.91
CA TYR A 48 8.09 3.44 -0.83
C TYR A 48 7.56 3.22 -2.23
N PRO A 49 7.91 2.07 -2.85
CA PRO A 49 7.33 1.66 -4.12
C PRO A 49 5.82 1.86 -4.13
N THR A 50 5.31 2.30 -5.26
CA THR A 50 3.90 2.67 -5.38
C THR A 50 3.06 1.42 -5.54
N SER A 51 2.33 1.09 -4.48
CA SER A 51 1.26 0.09 -4.50
C SER A 51 -0.10 0.79 -4.65
N GLY A 52 -1.08 0.11 -5.27
CA GLY A 52 -2.43 0.65 -5.46
C GLY A 52 -3.07 0.99 -4.10
N PHE A 53 -2.96 0.07 -3.16
CA PHE A 53 -3.19 0.26 -1.73
C PHE A 53 -1.89 -0.09 -0.98
N LEU A 54 -1.38 0.84 -0.18
CA LEU A 54 -0.30 0.60 0.77
C LEU A 54 -0.83 0.83 2.19
N LEU A 55 -0.92 -0.23 2.97
CA LEU A 55 -1.43 -0.24 4.34
C LEU A 55 -0.28 -0.56 5.29
N ARG A 56 -0.06 0.26 6.32
CA ARG A 56 1.01 0.04 7.29
C ARG A 56 0.55 0.30 8.72
N ASN A 57 0.86 -0.63 9.63
CA ASN A 57 0.52 -0.57 11.06
C ASN A 57 -0.97 -0.27 11.27
N ALA A 58 -1.82 -1.19 10.83
CA ALA A 58 -3.27 -1.05 10.92
C ALA A 58 -3.93 -2.35 11.42
N LYS A 59 -5.17 -2.25 11.92
CA LYS A 59 -5.94 -3.37 12.44
C LYS A 59 -7.38 -3.35 11.94
N GLY A 60 -7.91 -4.49 11.49
CA GLY A 60 -9.31 -4.57 11.06
C GLY A 60 -9.62 -3.75 9.81
N VAL A 61 -8.72 -3.74 8.83
CA VAL A 61 -8.96 -3.05 7.55
C VAL A 61 -9.76 -3.96 6.62
N THR A 62 -10.87 -3.45 6.07
CA THR A 62 -11.65 -4.12 5.02
C THR A 62 -11.54 -3.39 3.69
N LEU A 63 -11.18 -4.10 2.62
CA LEU A 63 -11.28 -3.63 1.24
C LEU A 63 -12.44 -4.38 0.55
N ARG A 64 -13.57 -3.71 0.37
CA ARG A 64 -14.79 -4.25 -0.23
C ARG A 64 -15.06 -3.65 -1.60
N ASP A 65 -15.25 -4.50 -2.61
CA ASP A 65 -15.52 -4.08 -3.99
C ASP A 65 -14.49 -3.06 -4.51
N CYS A 66 -13.24 -3.19 -4.07
CA CYS A 66 -12.15 -2.31 -4.46
C CYS A 66 -11.40 -2.88 -5.66
N GLU A 67 -10.91 -2.01 -6.53
CA GLU A 67 -10.10 -2.43 -7.67
C GLU A 67 -8.90 -1.52 -7.91
N VAL A 68 -7.79 -2.11 -8.38
CA VAL A 68 -6.60 -1.40 -8.82
C VAL A 68 -6.38 -1.65 -10.30
N VAL A 69 -6.21 -0.56 -11.06
CA VAL A 69 -5.98 -0.58 -12.50
C VAL A 69 -4.73 0.23 -12.82
N TRP A 70 -3.83 -0.37 -13.58
CA TRP A 70 -2.61 0.26 -14.03
C TRP A 70 -2.73 0.69 -15.49
N GLY A 71 -2.38 1.93 -15.78
CA GLY A 71 -2.25 2.43 -17.14
C GLY A 71 -1.02 1.89 -17.86
N GLU A 72 -0.85 2.35 -19.10
CA GLU A 72 0.29 2.00 -19.96
C GLU A 72 1.61 2.53 -19.38
N ASN A 73 1.62 3.74 -18.82
CA ASN A 73 2.81 4.31 -18.22
C ASN A 73 2.95 3.86 -16.77
N ARG A 74 3.73 2.81 -16.59
CA ARG A 74 3.88 2.09 -15.33
C ARG A 74 5.36 1.95 -14.97
N PRO A 75 5.92 2.92 -14.22
CA PRO A 75 7.34 2.93 -13.86
C PRO A 75 7.76 1.68 -13.07
N ASP A 76 9.06 1.39 -13.03
CA ASP A 76 9.62 0.23 -12.32
C ASP A 76 9.37 0.27 -10.81
N GLU A 77 9.17 1.46 -10.23
CA GLU A 77 8.87 1.66 -8.82
C GLU A 77 7.41 1.32 -8.46
N TYR A 78 6.57 0.92 -9.42
CA TYR A 78 5.20 0.46 -9.15
C TYR A 78 5.21 -1.04 -8.86
N HIS A 79 4.59 -1.47 -7.76
CA HIS A 79 4.70 -2.85 -7.29
C HIS A 79 3.34 -3.55 -7.21
N HIS A 80 2.66 -3.51 -6.06
CA HIS A 80 1.54 -4.41 -5.77
C HIS A 80 0.19 -3.72 -6.01
N ALA A 81 -0.86 -4.49 -6.30
CA ALA A 81 -2.22 -3.95 -6.15
C ALA A 81 -2.48 -3.60 -4.68
N LEU A 82 -2.08 -4.49 -3.77
CA LEU A 82 -2.15 -4.30 -2.33
C LEU A 82 -0.85 -4.72 -1.67
N GLU A 83 -0.29 -3.82 -0.88
CA GLU A 83 0.82 -4.07 0.03
C GLU A 83 0.36 -3.77 1.46
N ALA A 84 0.47 -4.76 2.35
CA ALA A 84 0.06 -4.66 3.74
C ALA A 84 1.22 -5.04 4.66
N ILE A 85 1.65 -4.06 5.46
CA ILE A 85 2.83 -4.13 6.31
C ILE A 85 2.39 -4.02 7.77
N ASN A 86 2.55 -5.09 8.55
CA ASN A 86 2.05 -5.14 9.92
C ASN A 86 0.56 -4.75 9.99
N VAL A 87 -0.27 -5.48 9.24
CA VAL A 87 -1.72 -5.31 9.25
C VAL A 87 -2.36 -6.54 9.87
N GLU A 88 -3.08 -6.36 10.97
CA GLU A 88 -3.84 -7.42 11.61
C GLU A 88 -5.29 -7.43 11.11
N PHE A 89 -5.88 -8.61 10.91
CA PHE A 89 -7.29 -8.76 10.50
C PHE A 89 -7.65 -8.02 9.21
N LEU A 90 -6.79 -8.10 8.19
CA LEU A 90 -7.11 -7.63 6.85
C LEU A 90 -8.20 -8.52 6.23
N ASN A 91 -9.26 -7.89 5.72
CA ASN A 91 -10.37 -8.56 5.05
C ASN A 91 -10.54 -8.05 3.62
N LEU A 92 -10.53 -8.96 2.65
CA LEU A 92 -10.71 -8.64 1.24
C LEU A 92 -12.04 -9.23 0.75
N GLU A 93 -12.96 -8.37 0.35
CA GLU A 93 -14.26 -8.76 -0.19
C GLU A 93 -14.34 -8.27 -1.64
N ASN A 94 -14.23 -9.18 -2.61
CA ASN A 94 -14.28 -8.84 -4.04
C ASN A 94 -13.21 -7.78 -4.44
N PHE A 95 -12.03 -7.83 -3.82
CA PHE A 95 -10.88 -7.03 -4.24
C PHE A 95 -10.33 -7.53 -5.59
N LYS A 96 -10.03 -6.60 -6.50
CA LYS A 96 -9.52 -6.91 -7.85
C LYS A 96 -8.27 -6.11 -8.18
N GLY A 97 -7.35 -6.71 -8.91
CA GLY A 97 -6.17 -6.03 -9.41
C GLY A 97 -4.99 -6.98 -9.52
N GLU A 98 -4.04 -6.60 -10.35
CA GLU A 98 -2.76 -7.30 -10.50
C GLU A 98 -1.63 -6.41 -9.96
N ALA A 99 -0.45 -7.00 -9.75
CA ALA A 99 0.74 -6.18 -9.58
C ALA A 99 0.97 -5.32 -10.83
N ALA A 100 1.63 -4.19 -10.66
CA ALA A 100 2.07 -3.38 -11.77
C ALA A 100 3.00 -4.17 -12.69
N HIS A 101 3.82 -5.06 -12.14
CA HIS A 101 4.71 -5.95 -12.90
C HIS A 101 4.52 -7.39 -12.39
N PRO A 102 3.48 -8.12 -12.87
CA PRO A 102 3.09 -9.45 -12.35
C PRO A 102 4.17 -10.54 -12.46
N GLU A 103 5.11 -10.38 -13.38
CA GLU A 103 6.26 -11.26 -13.56
C GLU A 103 7.34 -11.07 -12.49
N ARG A 104 7.29 -9.96 -11.74
CA ARG A 104 8.25 -9.60 -10.68
C ARG A 104 7.63 -9.64 -9.28
N TYR A 105 6.35 -9.31 -9.17
CA TYR A 105 5.68 -9.11 -7.89
C TYR A 105 4.30 -9.78 -7.86
N PRO A 106 3.84 -10.30 -6.72
CA PRO A 106 2.47 -10.75 -6.59
C PRO A 106 1.52 -9.56 -6.42
N ALA A 107 0.24 -9.77 -6.79
CA ALA A 107 -0.79 -8.74 -6.70
C ALA A 107 -1.05 -8.27 -5.26
N VAL A 108 -1.03 -9.20 -4.30
CA VAL A 108 -1.18 -8.95 -2.86
C VAL A 108 0.10 -9.38 -2.16
N TRP A 109 0.70 -8.47 -1.40
CA TRP A 109 1.88 -8.74 -0.58
C TRP A 109 1.61 -8.36 0.87
N GLU A 110 1.55 -9.37 1.74
CA GLU A 110 1.35 -9.22 3.19
C GLU A 110 2.63 -9.62 3.92
N HIS A 111 3.17 -8.74 4.76
CA HIS A 111 4.32 -9.09 5.60
C HIS A 111 4.27 -8.43 6.99
N GLY A 112 4.74 -9.18 7.99
CA GLY A 112 4.50 -8.90 9.41
C GLY A 112 5.67 -8.26 10.17
N LEU A 113 5.44 -8.05 11.47
CA LEU A 113 6.45 -7.66 12.45
C LEU A 113 7.48 -8.78 12.62
N ASP A 114 8.75 -8.42 12.52
CA ASP A 114 9.85 -9.32 12.88
C ASP A 114 9.69 -9.75 14.36
N GLN A 115 9.42 -11.03 14.58
CA GLN A 115 9.27 -11.64 15.90
C GLN A 115 10.62 -11.83 16.63
N SER A 116 11.74 -11.32 16.08
CA SER A 116 13.09 -11.58 16.61
C SER A 116 13.59 -10.64 17.71
N LYS A 117 12.79 -9.70 18.21
CA LYS A 117 13.19 -8.81 19.31
C LYS A 117 12.08 -8.63 20.35
N THR A 118 11.99 -9.58 21.27
CA THR A 118 11.43 -9.38 22.61
C THR A 118 12.49 -9.75 23.64
#